data_AF-A0A9X1BV91-F1
#
_entry.id   AF-A0A9X1BV91-F1
#
_cell.length_a   1.000
_cell.length_b   1.000
_cell.length_c   1.000
_cell.angle_alpha   90.00
_cell.angle_beta   90.00
_cell.angle_gamma   90.00
#
_symmetry.space_group_name_H-M   'P 1'
#
loop_
_entity.id
_entity.type
_entity.pdbx_description
1 polymer ?
#
loop_
_entity_poly.entity_id
_entity_poly.type
_entity_poly.pdbx_seq_one_letter_code
_entity_poly.pdbx_strand_id
1 'polypeptide(L)'
;MVCAYVARFAHLRPDATTTYGDLATGYVVTPTLPAGHVPTVRVPRGREAPTSEGAGEGDAHRTEAAAPGSGVVTDPATAEPVRRAVRTYAERHPALQEATEGFVGLVTTLLDDAGINYLSVTGRAKSVASFAAKAERRVDGVRLYPDPLTGITDQVGVRVVTYLHSDVAAVADVFADQLRILDDRDLGEETAREGRFGYASRHVLVALDPERPTPAATGRMRELTASVQVRTVLQHAWAEFEHDIRYKGTIPAEHAPDLDRRFTLAAGLLELADREFSAIRDRLQESMTGQHPEPDAVDPRISAQELATFLAGQYADAGWSRTDHYAWISGLLLELAIVSLDELAALLASVDSTAIHARMGYRYPAGAVRRLDDALLAVFGERYVELHGNAHRVPLLRTRLERLRTPPEA
;
A
#
# COMPACT_ATOMS: atom_id res chain seq x y z
N MET A 1 -15.91 8.26 18.64
CA MET A 1 -15.93 8.21 20.13
C MET A 1 -15.15 9.35 20.78
N VAL A 2 -13.89 9.61 20.41
CA VAL A 2 -13.06 10.66 21.06
C VAL A 2 -13.59 12.08 20.80
N CYS A 3 -14.03 12.41 19.58
CA CYS A 3 -14.48 13.76 19.25
C CYS A 3 -15.72 14.22 20.05
N ALA A 4 -16.67 13.32 20.32
CA ALA A 4 -17.86 13.61 21.11
C ALA A 4 -17.52 13.87 22.59
N TYR A 5 -16.53 13.14 23.13
CA TYR A 5 -16.05 13.35 24.49
C TYR A 5 -15.32 14.70 24.63
N VAL A 6 -14.43 15.03 23.68
CA VAL A 6 -13.72 16.32 23.66
C VAL A 6 -14.69 17.48 23.51
N ALA A 7 -15.70 17.37 22.65
CA ALA A 7 -16.74 18.38 22.50
C ALA A 7 -17.57 18.56 23.78
N ARG A 8 -17.97 17.46 24.43
CA ARG A 8 -18.68 17.51 25.73
C ARG A 8 -17.80 18.11 26.83
N PHE A 9 -16.52 17.77 26.87
CA PHE A 9 -15.57 18.30 27.85
C PHE A 9 -15.38 19.81 27.68
N ALA A 10 -15.15 20.28 26.44
CA ALA A 10 -15.02 21.71 26.13
C ALA A 10 -16.29 22.49 26.48
N HIS A 11 -17.48 21.91 26.25
CA HIS A 11 -18.75 22.53 26.62
C HIS A 11 -18.95 22.64 28.14
N LEU A 12 -18.57 21.61 28.89
CA LEU A 12 -18.77 21.57 30.35
C LEU A 12 -17.66 22.30 31.14
N ARG A 13 -16.47 22.48 30.55
CA ARG A 13 -15.29 23.06 31.19
C ARG A 13 -14.59 24.06 30.24
N PRO A 14 -15.25 25.15 29.82
CA PRO A 14 -14.70 26.08 28.83
C PRO A 14 -13.36 26.67 29.27
N ASP A 15 -13.19 26.96 30.57
CA ASP A 15 -11.96 27.55 31.11
C ASP A 15 -10.75 26.60 31.06
N ALA A 16 -10.99 25.28 30.93
CA ALA A 16 -9.95 24.26 30.85
C ALA A 16 -9.51 23.96 29.41
N THR A 17 -10.12 24.63 28.42
CA THR A 17 -9.82 24.44 26.99
C THR A 17 -9.62 25.77 26.27
N THR A 18 -8.74 25.78 25.28
CA THR A 18 -8.53 26.90 24.37
C THR A 18 -8.93 26.48 22.96
N THR A 19 -9.77 27.28 22.31
CA THR A 19 -10.23 27.04 20.94
C THR A 19 -9.53 28.00 19.98
N TYR A 20 -8.95 27.45 18.93
CA TYR A 20 -8.30 28.20 17.84
C TYR A 20 -9.11 28.04 16.55
N GLY A 21 -9.43 29.13 15.87
CA GLY A 21 -10.26 29.12 14.66
C GLY A 21 -11.75 29.25 14.95
N ASP A 22 -12.57 29.01 13.92
CA ASP A 22 -14.04 29.14 13.99
C ASP A 22 -14.75 27.99 13.26
N LEU A 23 -16.08 27.95 13.39
CA LEU A 23 -16.92 26.92 12.77
C LEU A 23 -16.94 26.99 11.24
N ALA A 24 -16.65 28.15 10.63
CA ALA A 24 -16.70 28.32 9.18
C ALA A 24 -15.41 27.84 8.49
N THR A 25 -14.27 27.92 9.19
CA THR A 25 -12.93 27.57 8.67
C THR A 25 -12.34 26.31 9.29
N GLY A 26 -13.00 25.75 10.31
CA GLY A 26 -12.51 24.66 11.13
C GLY A 26 -11.79 25.21 12.37
N TYR A 27 -12.01 24.54 13.50
CA TYR A 27 -11.41 24.94 14.77
C TYR A 27 -10.72 23.77 15.47
N VAL A 28 -9.69 24.08 16.26
CA VAL A 28 -8.93 23.15 17.06
C VAL A 28 -9.18 23.47 18.52
N VAL A 29 -9.56 22.46 19.32
CA VAL A 29 -9.72 22.59 20.77
C VAL A 29 -8.55 21.89 21.45
N THR A 30 -7.79 22.63 22.25
CA THR A 30 -6.70 22.09 23.07
C THR A 30 -6.97 22.34 24.55
N PRO A 31 -6.31 21.62 25.48
CA PRO A 31 -6.29 22.04 26.88
C PRO A 31 -5.70 23.44 27.04
N THR A 32 -6.23 24.23 27.96
CA THR A 32 -5.66 25.53 28.33
C THR A 32 -4.32 25.31 29.04
N LEU A 33 -3.30 26.07 28.63
CA LEU A 33 -1.99 26.01 29.26
C LEU A 33 -2.05 26.55 30.71
N PRO A 34 -1.30 25.95 31.66
CA PRO A 34 -1.19 26.49 33.00
C PRO A 34 -0.64 27.92 33.00
N ALA A 35 -1.03 28.72 34.00
CA ALA A 35 -0.53 30.08 34.16
C ALA A 35 1.02 30.12 34.11
N GLY A 36 1.58 31.03 33.32
CA GLY A 36 3.02 31.16 33.10
C GLY A 36 3.58 30.42 31.87
N HIS A 37 2.76 29.68 31.12
CA HIS A 37 3.17 29.02 29.89
C HIS A 37 2.54 29.72 28.67
N VAL A 38 3.36 30.10 27.69
CA VAL A 38 2.91 30.75 26.45
C VAL A 38 3.30 29.87 25.25
N PRO A 39 2.40 29.66 24.26
CA PRO A 39 2.75 28.95 23.05
C PRO A 39 3.91 29.63 22.32
N THR A 40 4.93 28.87 21.94
CA THR A 40 6.08 29.40 21.20
C THR A 40 5.64 29.72 19.76
N VAL A 41 5.66 31.00 19.38
CA VAL A 41 5.35 31.41 18.00
C VAL A 41 6.48 30.97 17.08
N ARG A 42 6.19 30.03 16.19
CA ARG A 42 7.13 29.61 15.14
C ARG A 42 7.04 30.61 13.99
N VAL A 43 8.01 31.51 13.89
CA VAL A 43 8.08 32.47 12.78
C VAL A 43 8.37 31.72 11.47
N PRO A 44 7.59 31.91 10.39
CA PRO A 44 7.91 31.35 9.08
C PRO A 44 9.19 32.01 8.57
N ARG A 45 10.23 31.24 8.23
CA ARG A 45 11.46 31.78 7.67
C ARG A 45 11.21 32.28 6.25
N GLY A 46 11.01 33.59 6.12
CA GLY A 46 11.06 34.34 4.87
C GLY A 46 12.48 34.41 4.30
N ARG A 47 12.56 34.46 2.98
CA ARG A 47 13.78 34.40 2.16
C ARG A 47 14.22 35.84 1.85
N GLU A 48 15.31 36.34 2.42
CA GLU A 48 15.94 37.61 2.01
C GLU A 48 17.46 37.51 1.91
N ALA A 49 17.99 38.21 0.90
CA ALA A 49 19.37 38.25 0.43
C ALA A 49 20.27 39.15 1.32
N PRO A 50 21.61 39.07 1.20
CA PRO A 50 22.51 39.60 2.21
C PRO A 50 22.85 41.08 1.97
N THR A 51 22.90 41.86 3.04
CA THR A 51 23.66 43.12 3.10
C THR A 51 24.65 43.09 4.26
N SER A 52 25.74 43.79 4.01
CA SER A 52 27.08 43.76 4.60
C SER A 52 27.23 44.49 5.94
N GLU A 53 28.41 44.28 6.55
CA GLU A 53 29.05 45.00 7.68
C GLU A 53 28.62 44.48 9.07
N GLY A 54 29.44 43.76 9.86
CA GLY A 54 30.76 44.10 10.44
C GLY A 54 30.53 44.82 11.78
N ALA A 55 30.96 44.39 12.98
CA ALA A 55 32.14 43.63 13.41
C ALA A 55 31.99 43.17 14.88
N GLY A 56 32.73 42.10 15.26
CA GLY A 56 33.24 41.77 16.62
C GLY A 56 32.22 41.38 17.70
N GLU A 57 32.38 40.38 18.55
CA GLU A 57 33.48 39.47 18.94
C GLU A 57 32.81 38.30 19.70
N GLY A 58 33.26 37.07 19.51
CA GLY A 58 32.74 35.90 20.24
C GLY A 58 32.93 34.57 19.51
N ASP A 59 34.16 34.28 19.10
CA ASP A 59 34.56 32.97 18.57
C ASP A 59 34.65 31.94 19.71
N ALA A 60 33.99 30.79 19.51
CA ALA A 60 34.57 29.45 19.74
C ALA A 60 33.51 28.39 19.43
N HIS A 61 33.29 28.17 18.13
CA HIS A 61 32.56 26.99 17.66
C HIS A 61 33.55 25.82 17.62
N ARG A 62 33.52 24.97 18.67
CA ARG A 62 34.31 23.74 18.69
C ARG A 62 33.72 22.74 17.71
N THR A 63 34.40 22.62 16.58
CA THR A 63 34.31 21.48 15.66
C THR A 63 35.23 20.40 16.23
N GLU A 64 34.71 19.28 16.72
CA GLU A 64 35.51 18.08 17.02
C GLU A 64 34.99 16.97 16.10
N ALA A 65 35.71 16.69 15.02
CA ALA A 65 36.86 15.77 14.99
C ALA A 65 36.38 14.32 15.05
N ALA A 66 36.05 13.79 13.87
CA ALA A 66 36.15 12.36 13.63
C ALA A 66 37.60 11.92 13.91
N ALA A 67 37.77 10.93 14.79
CA ALA A 67 39.06 10.29 15.02
C ALA A 67 39.60 9.66 13.72
N PRO A 68 40.94 9.60 13.52
CA PRO A 68 41.52 9.14 12.27
C PRO A 68 41.51 7.60 12.22
N GLY A 69 40.53 7.04 11.52
CA GLY A 69 40.50 5.64 11.12
C GLY A 69 40.53 5.51 9.60
N SER A 70 41.72 5.19 9.05
CA SER A 70 42.00 4.80 7.66
C SER A 70 41.27 5.60 6.56
N GLY A 71 41.92 6.66 6.07
CA GLY A 71 41.48 7.38 4.88
C GLY A 71 41.47 6.49 3.64
N VAL A 72 40.28 6.06 3.23
CA VAL A 72 40.03 5.66 1.85
C VAL A 72 39.92 6.96 1.04
N VAL A 73 41.04 7.37 0.44
CA VAL A 73 41.04 8.43 -0.57
C VAL A 73 40.12 7.97 -1.71
N THR A 74 38.95 8.58 -1.82
CA THR A 74 38.05 8.33 -2.96
C THR A 74 38.67 9.01 -4.19
N ASP A 75 39.23 8.20 -5.08
CA ASP A 75 39.81 8.67 -6.34
C ASP A 75 38.79 9.56 -7.10
N PRO A 76 39.11 10.82 -7.43
CA PRO A 76 38.20 11.74 -8.12
C PRO A 76 37.67 11.20 -9.45
N ALA A 77 38.42 10.32 -10.14
CA ALA A 77 37.97 9.63 -11.34
C ALA A 77 36.86 8.60 -11.05
N THR A 78 36.87 7.99 -9.87
CA THR A 78 35.82 7.06 -9.44
C THR A 78 34.57 7.78 -8.92
N ALA A 79 34.65 9.03 -8.45
CA ALA A 79 33.51 9.77 -7.92
C ALA A 79 32.63 10.43 -9.01
N GLU A 80 33.19 10.69 -10.18
CA GLU A 80 32.49 11.40 -11.27
C GLU A 80 31.24 10.69 -11.84
N PRO A 81 31.23 9.35 -12.00
CA PRO A 81 30.02 8.64 -12.41
C PRO A 81 28.86 8.79 -11.41
N VAL A 82 29.14 8.79 -10.11
CA VAL A 82 28.11 8.92 -9.06
C VAL A 82 27.57 10.35 -9.01
N ARG A 83 28.44 11.37 -9.04
CA ARG A 83 28.01 12.77 -9.08
C ARG A 83 27.13 13.06 -10.29
N ARG A 84 27.48 12.51 -11.46
CA ARG A 84 26.67 12.62 -12.67
C ARG A 84 25.31 11.94 -12.51
N ALA A 85 25.30 10.70 -12.02
CA ALA A 85 24.07 9.95 -11.75
C ALA A 85 23.14 10.69 -10.78
N VAL A 86 23.68 11.27 -9.70
CA VAL A 86 22.91 12.05 -8.72
C VAL A 86 22.33 13.32 -9.35
N ARG A 87 23.08 14.03 -10.21
CA ARG A 87 22.59 15.21 -10.93
C ARG A 87 21.44 14.85 -11.86
N THR A 88 21.63 13.82 -12.70
CA THR A 88 20.59 13.32 -13.60
C THR A 88 19.35 12.83 -12.83
N TYR A 89 19.54 12.17 -11.69
CA TYR A 89 18.45 11.76 -10.83
C TYR A 89 17.68 12.96 -10.26
N ALA A 90 18.38 14.00 -9.81
CA ALA A 90 17.76 15.23 -9.31
C ALA A 90 16.93 15.95 -10.39
N GLU A 91 17.44 16.00 -11.63
CA GLU A 91 16.71 16.55 -12.78
C GLU A 91 15.44 15.74 -13.11
N ARG A 92 15.49 14.41 -12.98
CA ARG A 92 14.36 13.50 -13.21
C ARG A 92 13.38 13.41 -12.03
N HIS A 93 13.73 13.91 -10.85
CA HIS A 93 12.96 13.69 -9.62
C HIS A 93 11.51 14.18 -9.71
N PRO A 94 11.18 15.37 -10.25
CA PRO A 94 9.78 15.78 -10.40
C PRO A 94 8.96 14.80 -11.25
N ALA A 95 9.53 14.31 -12.35
CA ALA A 95 8.89 13.31 -13.19
C ALA A 95 8.72 11.95 -12.49
N LEU A 96 9.66 11.57 -11.61
CA LEU A 96 9.54 10.37 -10.78
C LEU A 96 8.42 10.49 -9.74
N GLN A 97 8.14 11.70 -9.22
CA GLN A 97 7.02 11.95 -8.32
C GLN A 97 5.69 11.73 -9.05
N GLU A 98 5.51 12.32 -10.24
CA GLU A 98 4.34 12.10 -11.09
C GLU A 98 4.15 10.61 -11.43
N ALA A 99 5.24 9.93 -11.83
CA ALA A 99 5.19 8.50 -12.12
C ALA A 99 4.83 7.66 -10.89
N THR A 100 5.29 8.05 -9.69
CA THR A 100 4.94 7.39 -8.44
C THR A 100 3.44 7.49 -8.16
N GLU A 101 2.85 8.66 -8.33
CA GLU A 101 1.39 8.85 -8.19
C GLU A 101 0.63 8.00 -9.20
N GLY A 102 1.13 7.91 -10.45
CA GLY A 102 0.59 7.01 -11.46
C GLY A 102 0.65 5.53 -11.05
N PHE A 103 1.76 5.06 -10.48
CA PHE A 103 1.86 3.70 -9.95
C PHE A 103 0.94 3.45 -8.75
N VAL A 104 0.76 4.44 -7.86
CA VAL A 104 -0.22 4.36 -6.77
C VAL A 104 -1.63 4.20 -7.34
N GLY A 105 -2.02 5.05 -8.29
CA GLY A 105 -3.33 4.96 -8.94
C GLY A 105 -3.55 3.62 -9.62
N LEU A 106 -2.56 3.14 -10.38
CA LEU A 106 -2.60 1.83 -11.02
C LEU A 106 -2.77 0.70 -10.01
N VAL A 107 -1.93 0.65 -8.97
CA VAL A 107 -2.01 -0.40 -7.95
C VAL A 107 -3.38 -0.37 -7.28
N THR A 108 -3.87 0.80 -6.86
CA THR A 108 -5.21 0.96 -6.29
C THR A 108 -6.29 0.40 -7.22
N THR A 109 -6.28 0.78 -8.50
CA THR A 109 -7.25 0.26 -9.49
C THR A 109 -7.18 -1.26 -9.62
N LEU A 110 -5.98 -1.85 -9.66
CA LEU A 110 -5.82 -3.30 -9.76
C LEU A 110 -6.37 -4.03 -8.52
N LEU A 111 -6.14 -3.48 -7.31
CA LEU A 111 -6.63 -4.08 -6.07
C LEU A 111 -8.15 -3.94 -5.92
N ASP A 112 -8.71 -2.79 -6.29
CA ASP A 112 -10.16 -2.56 -6.30
C ASP A 112 -10.85 -3.48 -7.32
N ASP A 113 -10.29 -3.61 -8.53
CA ASP A 113 -10.78 -4.50 -9.61
C ASP A 113 -10.73 -5.98 -9.20
N ALA A 114 -9.74 -6.37 -8.40
CA ALA A 114 -9.62 -7.71 -7.84
C ALA A 114 -10.47 -7.93 -6.57
N GLY A 115 -11.12 -6.88 -6.06
CA GLY A 115 -11.95 -6.94 -4.86
C GLY A 115 -11.16 -7.14 -3.56
N ILE A 116 -9.85 -6.87 -3.55
CA ILE A 116 -8.96 -7.11 -2.41
C ILE A 116 -9.22 -6.11 -1.29
N ASN A 117 -9.25 -6.60 -0.05
CA ASN A 117 -9.37 -5.74 1.12
C ASN A 117 -8.00 -5.21 1.56
N TYR A 118 -7.83 -3.89 1.54
CA TYR A 118 -6.60 -3.23 1.98
C TYR A 118 -6.91 -2.00 2.83
N LEU A 119 -6.02 -1.68 3.77
CA LEU A 119 -6.10 -0.47 4.59
C LEU A 119 -5.69 0.76 3.77
N SER A 120 -4.56 0.70 3.07
CA SER A 120 -4.04 1.83 2.29
C SER A 120 -3.07 1.43 1.18
N VAL A 121 -3.02 2.25 0.13
CA VAL A 121 -1.96 2.26 -0.89
C VAL A 121 -1.31 3.63 -0.87
N THR A 122 0.00 3.68 -0.69
CA THR A 122 0.78 4.93 -0.64
C THR A 122 2.04 4.81 -1.48
N GLY A 123 2.57 5.93 -1.96
CA GLY A 123 3.76 5.94 -2.79
C GLY A 123 4.73 7.05 -2.42
N ARG A 124 6.02 6.83 -2.71
CA ARG A 124 7.07 7.85 -2.62
C ARG A 124 8.12 7.65 -3.69
N ALA A 125 8.53 8.75 -4.33
CA ALA A 125 9.78 8.80 -5.07
C ALA A 125 10.93 8.91 -4.07
N LYS A 126 12.03 8.18 -4.30
CA LYS A 126 13.19 8.21 -3.42
C LYS A 126 13.83 9.61 -3.45
N SER A 127 14.11 10.20 -2.30
CA SER A 127 14.75 11.52 -2.25
C SER A 127 16.15 11.49 -2.88
N VAL A 128 16.58 12.63 -3.45
CA VAL A 128 17.91 12.78 -4.06
C VAL A 128 19.03 12.44 -3.07
N ALA A 129 18.89 12.88 -1.81
CA ALA A 129 19.86 12.56 -0.76
C ALA A 129 19.95 11.06 -0.47
N SER A 130 18.81 10.37 -0.35
CA SER A 130 18.78 8.92 -0.13
C SER A 130 19.26 8.14 -1.34
N PHE A 131 19.04 8.64 -2.56
CA PHE A 131 19.61 8.08 -3.78
C PHE A 131 21.13 8.23 -3.79
N ALA A 132 21.67 9.42 -3.49
CA ALA A 132 23.10 9.68 -3.42
C ALA A 132 23.81 8.76 -2.41
N ALA A 133 23.26 8.66 -1.19
CA ALA A 133 23.78 7.78 -0.15
C ALA A 133 23.81 6.29 -0.60
N LYS A 134 22.80 5.86 -1.38
CA LYS A 134 22.75 4.49 -1.91
C LYS A 134 23.71 4.29 -3.08
N ALA A 135 23.87 5.29 -3.95
CA ALA A 135 24.80 5.28 -5.08
C ALA A 135 26.27 5.20 -4.64
N GLU A 136 26.60 5.74 -3.46
CA GLU A 136 27.94 5.67 -2.88
C GLU A 136 28.22 4.37 -2.11
N ARG A 137 27.20 3.53 -1.90
CA ARG A 137 27.33 2.31 -1.11
C ARG A 137 28.35 1.34 -1.73
N ARG A 138 29.24 0.82 -0.88
CA ARG A 138 30.25 -0.17 -1.23
C ARG A 138 30.10 -1.44 -0.40
N VAL A 139 30.39 -2.59 -1.00
CA VAL A 139 30.49 -3.90 -0.35
C VAL A 139 31.86 -4.46 -0.75
N ASP A 140 32.64 -4.92 0.23
CA ASP A 140 34.01 -5.42 0.02
C ASP A 140 34.92 -4.47 -0.78
N GLY A 141 34.77 -3.17 -0.55
CA GLY A 141 35.53 -2.11 -1.24
C GLY A 141 35.05 -1.79 -2.66
N VAL A 142 34.13 -2.57 -3.22
CA VAL A 142 33.55 -2.38 -4.56
C VAL A 142 32.21 -1.66 -4.46
N ARG A 143 31.91 -0.78 -5.42
CA ARG A 143 30.59 -0.14 -5.49
C ARG A 143 29.50 -1.18 -5.74
N LEU A 144 28.47 -1.14 -4.90
CA LEU A 144 27.32 -2.02 -5.03
C LEU A 144 26.54 -1.74 -6.33
N TYR A 145 26.49 -0.47 -6.74
CA TYR A 145 25.82 -0.04 -7.96
C TYR A 145 26.81 0.68 -8.89
N PRO A 146 27.43 -0.03 -9.85
CA PRO A 146 28.31 0.58 -10.84
C PRO A 146 27.60 1.63 -11.71
N ASP A 147 26.35 1.36 -12.07
CA ASP A 147 25.41 2.33 -12.66
C ASP A 147 24.21 2.53 -11.71
N PRO A 148 24.23 3.60 -10.87
CA PRO A 148 23.17 3.84 -9.91
C PRO A 148 21.80 4.14 -10.53
N LEU A 149 21.74 4.72 -11.74
CA LEU A 149 20.48 5.11 -12.36
C LEU A 149 19.64 3.91 -12.81
N THR A 150 20.28 2.77 -13.08
CA THR A 150 19.62 1.53 -13.48
C THR A 150 19.66 0.49 -12.36
N GLY A 151 20.75 0.39 -11.61
CA GLY A 151 20.92 -0.62 -10.55
C GLY A 151 20.14 -0.34 -9.26
N ILE A 152 19.76 0.91 -8.99
CA ILE A 152 18.89 1.24 -7.86
C ILE A 152 17.43 1.12 -8.31
N THR A 153 16.78 0.02 -7.92
CA THR A 153 15.42 -0.34 -8.39
C THR A 153 14.29 0.25 -7.53
N ASP A 154 14.59 0.79 -6.35
CA ASP A 154 13.63 1.41 -5.42
C ASP A 154 13.54 2.94 -5.61
N GLN A 155 13.69 3.43 -6.85
CA GLN A 155 13.51 4.85 -7.19
C GLN A 155 12.04 5.27 -7.05
N VAL A 156 11.12 4.39 -7.48
CA VAL A 156 9.68 4.48 -7.21
C VAL A 156 9.34 3.41 -6.18
N GLY A 157 8.87 3.84 -5.01
CA GLY A 157 8.40 2.95 -3.95
C GLY A 157 6.89 3.06 -3.78
N VAL A 158 6.19 1.93 -3.82
CA VAL A 158 4.76 1.83 -3.45
C VAL A 158 4.64 0.93 -2.23
N ARG A 159 3.68 1.22 -1.37
CA ARG A 159 3.38 0.43 -0.19
C ARG A 159 1.89 0.11 -0.17
N VAL A 160 1.59 -1.17 -0.08
CA VAL A 160 0.24 -1.70 0.10
C VAL A 160 0.16 -2.27 1.51
N VAL A 161 -0.77 -1.73 2.30
CA VAL A 161 -1.05 -2.22 3.65
C VAL A 161 -2.39 -2.95 3.62
N THR A 162 -2.40 -4.26 3.83
CA THR A 162 -3.57 -5.13 3.93
C THR A 162 -3.93 -5.43 5.38
N TYR A 163 -5.03 -6.13 5.63
CA TYR A 163 -5.43 -6.50 7.00
C TYR A 163 -4.80 -7.79 7.46
N LEU A 164 -4.81 -8.82 6.61
CA LEU A 164 -4.37 -10.16 6.96
C LEU A 164 -3.30 -10.68 6.01
N HIS A 165 -2.60 -11.72 6.43
CA HIS A 165 -1.51 -12.32 5.66
C HIS A 165 -1.98 -12.91 4.32
N SER A 166 -3.17 -13.51 4.29
CA SER A 166 -3.76 -14.03 3.04
C SER A 166 -4.00 -12.95 1.99
N ASP A 167 -4.31 -11.71 2.40
CA ASP A 167 -4.46 -10.59 1.48
C ASP A 167 -3.10 -10.19 0.87
N VAL A 168 -1.98 -10.35 1.60
CA VAL A 168 -0.62 -10.09 1.08
C VAL A 168 -0.31 -11.01 -0.10
N ALA A 169 -0.66 -12.29 0.03
CA ALA A 169 -0.50 -13.26 -1.06
C ALA A 169 -1.37 -12.86 -2.27
N ALA A 170 -2.66 -12.58 -2.04
CA ALA A 170 -3.60 -12.19 -3.09
C ALA A 170 -3.13 -10.94 -3.87
N VAL A 171 -2.55 -9.95 -3.20
CA VAL A 171 -1.96 -8.76 -3.86
C VAL A 171 -0.81 -9.15 -4.80
N ALA A 172 0.10 -10.02 -4.35
CA ALA A 172 1.23 -10.45 -5.16
C ALA A 172 0.77 -11.19 -6.43
N ASP A 173 -0.34 -11.93 -6.36
CA ASP A 173 -0.91 -12.63 -7.50
C ASP A 173 -1.58 -11.70 -8.50
N VAL A 174 -2.30 -10.68 -8.02
CA VAL A 174 -2.83 -9.63 -8.88
C VAL A 174 -1.69 -8.97 -9.66
N PHE A 175 -0.56 -8.69 -8.99
CA PHE A 175 0.60 -8.15 -9.70
C PHE A 175 1.18 -9.16 -10.70
N ALA A 176 1.30 -10.44 -10.34
CA ALA A 176 1.81 -11.46 -11.25
C ALA A 176 0.94 -11.65 -12.49
N ASP A 177 -0.37 -11.46 -12.35
CA ASP A 177 -1.33 -11.58 -13.43
C ASP A 177 -1.38 -10.33 -14.32
N GLN A 178 -1.28 -9.13 -13.73
CA GLN A 178 -1.56 -7.86 -14.40
C GLN A 178 -0.31 -7.08 -14.80
N LEU A 179 0.84 -7.38 -14.18
CA LEU A 179 2.10 -6.66 -14.36
C LEU A 179 3.24 -7.63 -14.67
N ARG A 180 4.35 -7.09 -15.16
CA ARG A 180 5.58 -7.86 -15.34
C ARG A 180 6.37 -7.87 -14.04
N ILE A 181 6.48 -9.03 -13.42
CA ILE A 181 7.29 -9.24 -12.21
C ILE A 181 8.75 -9.39 -12.59
N LEU A 182 9.62 -8.56 -12.00
CA LEU A 182 11.07 -8.60 -12.20
C LEU A 182 11.80 -9.27 -11.03
N ASP A 183 11.23 -9.17 -9.83
CA ASP A 183 11.72 -9.78 -8.60
C ASP A 183 10.55 -9.92 -7.61
N ASP A 184 10.54 -10.97 -6.81
CA ASP A 184 9.53 -11.24 -5.78
C ASP A 184 10.19 -11.91 -4.58
N ARG A 185 10.25 -11.18 -3.47
CA ARG A 185 11.00 -11.55 -2.28
C ARG A 185 10.12 -11.51 -1.06
N ASP A 186 9.95 -12.66 -0.42
CA ASP A 186 9.37 -12.75 0.92
C ASP A 186 10.48 -12.63 1.96
N LEU A 187 10.61 -11.44 2.55
CA LEU A 187 11.65 -11.18 3.54
C LEU A 187 11.43 -11.96 4.85
N GLY A 188 10.19 -12.36 5.14
CA GLY A 188 9.90 -13.21 6.29
C GLY A 188 10.50 -14.60 6.11
N GLU A 189 10.27 -15.21 4.95
CA GLU A 189 10.86 -16.52 4.61
C GLU A 189 12.38 -16.47 4.46
N GLU A 190 12.93 -15.40 3.89
CA GLU A 190 14.38 -15.21 3.77
C GLU A 190 15.05 -15.12 5.15
N THR A 191 14.55 -14.24 6.02
CA THR A 191 15.13 -14.06 7.36
C THR A 191 14.99 -15.32 8.21
N ALA A 192 13.84 -16.01 8.14
CA ALA A 192 13.63 -17.30 8.80
C ALA A 192 14.66 -18.35 8.35
N ARG A 193 14.98 -18.43 7.06
CA ARG A 193 16.03 -19.33 6.52
C ARG A 193 17.43 -19.00 7.03
N GLU A 194 17.70 -17.72 7.30
CA GLU A 194 18.97 -17.25 7.88
C GLU A 194 19.03 -17.39 9.41
N GLY A 195 18.01 -17.98 10.04
CA GLY A 195 17.92 -18.12 11.50
C GLY A 195 17.71 -16.78 12.23
N ARG A 196 17.32 -15.72 11.50
CA ARG A 196 17.02 -14.40 12.04
C ARG A 196 15.52 -14.20 12.03
N PHE A 197 14.95 -13.86 13.18
CA PHE A 197 13.54 -13.51 13.26
C PHE A 197 13.41 -11.99 13.25
N GLY A 198 13.17 -11.46 12.06
CA GLY A 198 12.77 -10.08 11.81
C GLY A 198 11.36 -10.07 11.22
N TYR A 199 10.67 -8.96 11.34
CA TYR A 199 9.27 -8.93 11.04
C TYR A 199 9.01 -8.71 9.52
N ALA A 200 8.11 -9.52 8.96
CA ALA A 200 8.04 -9.85 7.53
C ALA A 200 7.47 -8.74 6.62
N SER A 201 7.91 -8.73 5.37
CA SER A 201 7.31 -7.96 4.28
C SER A 201 7.56 -8.69 2.97
N ARG A 202 6.58 -8.67 2.07
CA ARG A 202 6.78 -9.12 0.70
C ARG A 202 7.14 -7.93 -0.19
N HIS A 203 8.25 -8.03 -0.90
CA HIS A 203 8.77 -7.00 -1.79
C HIS A 203 8.69 -7.50 -3.23
N VAL A 204 7.88 -6.82 -4.04
CA VAL A 204 7.66 -7.17 -5.44
C VAL A 204 8.18 -6.04 -6.32
N LEU A 205 9.13 -6.33 -7.19
CA LEU A 205 9.60 -5.38 -8.20
C LEU A 205 8.78 -5.58 -9.47
N VAL A 206 7.99 -4.56 -9.84
CA VAL A 206 7.07 -4.62 -10.97
C VAL A 206 7.45 -3.62 -12.05
N ALA A 207 7.12 -3.97 -13.29
CA ALA A 207 7.12 -3.08 -14.44
C ALA A 207 5.81 -3.25 -15.20
N LEU A 208 5.47 -2.23 -16.00
CA LEU A 208 4.39 -2.37 -16.96
C LEU A 208 4.77 -3.39 -18.04
N ASP A 209 3.79 -4.16 -18.48
CA ASP A 209 3.93 -5.03 -19.63
C ASP A 209 3.83 -4.15 -20.91
N PRO A 210 4.87 -4.11 -21.76
CA PRO A 210 4.86 -3.30 -22.97
C PRO A 210 3.76 -3.72 -23.95
N GLU A 211 3.39 -5.00 -23.98
CA GLU A 211 2.40 -5.56 -24.90
C GLU A 211 0.96 -5.37 -24.41
N ARG A 212 0.77 -5.00 -23.13
CA ARG A 212 -0.56 -4.80 -22.55
C ARG A 212 -0.95 -3.32 -22.53
N PRO A 213 -2.16 -2.96 -22.98
CA PRO A 213 -2.69 -1.64 -22.77
C PRO A 213 -3.00 -1.46 -21.28
N THR A 214 -2.27 -0.59 -20.61
CA THR A 214 -2.54 -0.18 -19.23
C THR A 214 -3.13 1.23 -19.25
N PRO A 215 -4.45 1.41 -19.07
CA PRO A 215 -5.13 2.70 -19.30
C PRO A 215 -4.66 3.83 -18.38
N ALA A 216 -4.24 3.46 -17.16
CA ALA A 216 -3.71 4.40 -16.17
C ALA A 216 -2.21 4.71 -16.37
N ALA A 217 -1.53 4.05 -17.31
CA ALA A 217 -0.10 4.22 -17.50
C ALA A 217 0.23 5.41 -18.41
N THR A 218 0.97 6.37 -17.88
CA THR A 218 1.62 7.41 -18.69
C THR A 218 2.85 6.82 -19.40
N GLY A 219 3.28 7.43 -20.52
CA GLY A 219 4.44 6.97 -21.28
C GLY A 219 5.71 6.80 -20.44
N ARG A 220 5.93 7.66 -19.44
CA ARG A 220 7.08 7.59 -18.53
C ARG A 220 7.02 6.38 -17.59
N MET A 221 5.84 5.91 -17.19
CA MET A 221 5.72 4.74 -16.33
C MET A 221 6.22 3.47 -17.04
N ARG A 222 6.13 3.41 -18.38
CA ARG A 222 6.56 2.24 -19.17
C ARG A 222 8.08 2.03 -19.15
N GLU A 223 8.85 3.08 -18.87
CA GLU A 223 10.31 3.04 -18.78
C GLU A 223 10.82 2.80 -17.34
N LEU A 224 9.92 2.71 -16.37
CA LEU A 224 10.24 2.67 -14.96
C LEU A 224 9.81 1.34 -14.33
N THR A 225 10.48 1.02 -13.22
CA THR A 225 10.11 -0.06 -12.33
C THR A 225 9.61 0.53 -11.01
N ALA A 226 8.63 -0.11 -10.39
CA ALA A 226 8.17 0.22 -9.05
C ALA A 226 8.50 -0.93 -8.09
N SER A 227 9.12 -0.61 -6.96
CA SER A 227 9.29 -1.55 -5.85
C SER A 227 8.07 -1.43 -4.93
N VAL A 228 7.22 -2.46 -4.94
CA VAL A 228 6.00 -2.52 -4.15
C VAL A 228 6.24 -3.34 -2.89
N GLN A 229 6.00 -2.75 -1.73
CA GLN A 229 6.07 -3.41 -0.43
C GLN A 229 4.66 -3.75 0.02
N VAL A 230 4.35 -5.04 0.13
CA VAL A 230 3.05 -5.54 0.57
C VAL A 230 3.18 -6.04 2.00
N ARG A 231 2.32 -5.53 2.88
CA ARG A 231 2.37 -5.76 4.33
C ARG A 231 0.97 -5.85 4.94
N THR A 232 0.76 -6.62 6.00
CA THR A 232 -0.40 -6.44 6.89
C THR A 232 -0.32 -5.13 7.70
N VAL A 233 -1.40 -4.76 8.41
CA VAL A 233 -1.42 -3.57 9.31
C VAL A 233 -0.43 -3.74 10.46
N LEU A 234 -0.43 -4.91 11.10
CA LEU A 234 0.57 -5.23 12.12
C LEU A 234 1.97 -5.15 11.49
N GLN A 235 2.06 -5.54 10.21
CA GLN A 235 3.32 -5.54 9.51
C GLN A 235 3.92 -4.19 9.22
N HIS A 236 3.04 -3.29 8.87
CA HIS A 236 3.37 -1.90 8.74
C HIS A 236 3.76 -1.28 10.09
N ALA A 237 2.99 -1.55 11.16
CA ALA A 237 3.20 -0.93 12.47
C ALA A 237 4.58 -1.27 13.06
N TRP A 238 4.98 -2.55 13.04
CA TRP A 238 6.30 -2.96 13.53
C TRP A 238 7.42 -2.28 12.76
N ALA A 239 7.32 -2.25 11.43
CA ALA A 239 8.40 -1.77 10.59
C ALA A 239 8.56 -0.25 10.62
N GLU A 240 7.47 0.51 10.79
CA GLU A 240 7.58 1.96 11.01
C GLU A 240 8.24 2.25 12.37
N PHE A 241 7.90 1.49 13.42
CA PHE A 241 8.53 1.66 14.74
C PHE A 241 10.01 1.28 14.73
N GLU A 242 10.36 0.13 14.14
CA GLU A 242 11.74 -0.33 14.02
C GLU A 242 12.60 0.63 13.18
N HIS A 243 12.08 1.07 12.04
CA HIS A 243 12.75 2.03 11.19
C HIS A 243 12.97 3.36 11.91
N ASP A 244 11.98 3.89 12.63
CA ASP A 244 12.13 5.14 13.36
C ASP A 244 13.20 5.05 14.46
N ILE A 245 13.24 3.95 15.21
CA ILE A 245 14.24 3.74 16.26
C ILE A 245 15.64 3.59 15.67
N ARG A 246 15.81 2.82 14.59
CA ARG A 246 17.12 2.60 13.97
C ARG A 246 17.63 3.78 13.14
N TYR A 247 16.74 4.54 12.51
CA TYR A 247 17.11 5.64 11.62
C TYR A 247 17.27 6.97 12.37
N LYS A 248 16.43 7.24 13.39
CA LYS A 248 16.51 8.48 14.18
C LYS A 248 17.34 8.32 15.47
N GLY A 249 17.65 7.10 15.88
CA GLY A 249 18.40 6.81 17.09
C GLY A 249 19.88 6.55 16.82
N THR A 250 20.76 7.31 17.47
CA THR A 250 22.14 6.86 17.72
C THR A 250 22.09 5.84 18.85
N ILE A 251 21.61 4.63 18.56
CA ILE A 251 21.49 3.57 19.58
C ILE A 251 22.89 3.25 20.12
N PRO A 252 23.16 3.47 21.42
CA PRO A 252 24.43 3.06 22.02
C PRO A 252 24.67 1.57 21.76
N ALA A 253 25.90 1.20 21.36
CA ALA A 253 26.23 -0.18 20.99
C ALA A 253 25.92 -1.19 22.10
N GLU A 254 25.98 -0.77 23.36
CA GLU A 254 25.62 -1.58 24.54
C GLU A 254 24.12 -1.94 24.61
N HIS A 255 23.23 -1.15 24.01
CA HIS A 255 21.79 -1.40 24.00
C HIS A 255 21.32 -2.17 22.77
N ALA A 256 22.12 -2.22 21.70
CA ALA A 256 21.72 -2.84 20.44
C ALA A 256 21.30 -4.32 20.60
N PRO A 257 22.01 -5.20 21.34
CA PRO A 257 21.60 -6.59 21.49
C PRO A 257 20.26 -6.79 22.21
N ASP A 258 19.98 -5.99 23.25
CA ASP A 258 18.70 -6.05 23.97
C ASP A 258 17.55 -5.56 23.09
N LEU A 259 17.77 -4.48 22.35
CA LEU A 259 16.77 -3.96 21.40
C LEU A 259 16.49 -4.95 20.28
N ASP A 260 17.51 -5.55 19.68
CA ASP A 260 17.34 -6.59 18.65
C ASP A 260 16.49 -7.75 19.17
N ARG A 261 16.79 -8.24 20.38
CA ARG A 261 15.98 -9.27 21.05
C ARG A 261 14.52 -8.83 21.25
N ARG A 262 14.28 -7.59 21.70
CA ARG A 262 12.91 -7.06 21.89
C ARG A 262 12.15 -6.94 20.58
N PHE A 263 12.80 -6.48 19.52
CA PHE A 263 12.21 -6.40 18.18
C PHE A 263 11.82 -7.78 17.67
N THR A 264 12.68 -8.79 17.86
CA THR A 264 12.36 -10.19 17.53
C THR A 264 11.18 -10.74 18.34
N LEU A 265 11.12 -10.47 19.65
CA LEU A 265 9.99 -10.89 20.49
C LEU A 265 8.68 -10.23 20.05
N ALA A 266 8.71 -8.91 19.79
CA ALA A 266 7.57 -8.17 19.28
C ALA A 266 7.12 -8.73 17.92
N ALA A 267 8.07 -9.11 17.05
CA ALA A 267 7.74 -9.72 15.77
C ALA A 267 6.95 -11.02 15.93
N GLY A 268 7.38 -11.90 16.84
CA GLY A 268 6.67 -13.15 17.13
C GLY A 268 5.28 -12.97 17.73
N LEU A 269 5.09 -11.95 18.58
CA LEU A 269 3.77 -11.62 19.13
C LEU A 269 2.79 -11.14 18.05
N LEU A 270 3.27 -10.29 17.13
CA LEU A 270 2.44 -9.79 16.04
C LEU A 270 2.08 -10.88 15.04
N GLU A 271 3.01 -11.80 14.76
CA GLU A 271 2.75 -13.00 13.95
C GLU A 271 1.64 -13.87 14.58
N LEU A 272 1.69 -14.09 15.90
CA LEU A 272 0.62 -14.80 16.61
C LEU A 272 -0.71 -14.06 16.49
N ALA A 273 -0.72 -12.74 16.67
CA ALA A 273 -1.93 -11.94 16.53
C ALA A 273 -2.52 -11.99 15.11
N ASP A 274 -1.70 -11.94 14.06
CA ASP A 274 -2.17 -12.10 12.67
C ASP A 274 -2.82 -13.47 12.43
N ARG A 275 -2.32 -14.54 13.06
CA ARG A 275 -2.95 -15.88 13.02
C ARG A 275 -4.28 -15.90 13.73
N GLU A 276 -4.38 -15.31 14.92
CA GLU A 276 -5.65 -15.22 15.65
C GLU A 276 -6.70 -14.42 14.87
N PHE A 277 -6.32 -13.32 14.24
CA PHE A 277 -7.25 -12.56 13.39
C PHE A 277 -7.70 -13.34 12.16
N SER A 278 -6.81 -14.14 11.57
CA SER A 278 -7.16 -15.04 10.47
C SER A 278 -8.16 -16.10 10.94
N ALA A 279 -7.91 -16.75 12.09
CA ALA A 279 -8.80 -17.75 12.65
C ALA A 279 -10.19 -17.18 13.01
N ILE A 280 -10.25 -15.96 13.57
CA ILE A 280 -11.51 -15.26 13.85
C ILE A 280 -12.29 -15.04 12.56
N ARG A 281 -11.63 -14.56 11.50
CA ARG A 281 -12.25 -14.34 10.20
C ARG A 281 -12.80 -15.65 9.62
N ASP A 282 -11.99 -16.70 9.62
CA ASP A 282 -12.37 -17.99 9.05
C ASP A 282 -13.58 -18.58 9.81
N ARG A 283 -13.63 -18.39 11.14
CA ARG A 283 -14.77 -18.79 11.97
C ARG A 283 -16.04 -17.96 11.69
N LEU A 284 -15.89 -16.66 11.44
CA LEU A 284 -17.02 -15.80 11.05
C LEU A 284 -17.58 -16.23 9.69
N GLN A 285 -16.73 -16.60 8.73
CA GLN A 285 -17.16 -17.15 7.44
C GLN A 285 -18.06 -18.38 7.60
N GLU A 286 -17.65 -19.35 8.42
CA GLU A 286 -18.44 -20.55 8.71
C GLU A 286 -19.81 -20.23 9.35
N SER A 287 -19.90 -19.14 10.12
CA SER A 287 -21.16 -18.77 10.80
C SER A 287 -22.15 -18.04 9.88
N MET A 288 -21.65 -17.27 8.90
CA MET A 288 -22.48 -16.49 8.00
C MET A 288 -23.25 -17.37 7.01
N THR A 289 -22.72 -18.53 6.63
CA THR A 289 -23.41 -19.46 5.72
C THR A 289 -24.74 -20.01 6.26
N GLY A 290 -25.12 -19.72 7.51
CA GLY A 290 -26.38 -20.14 8.15
C GLY A 290 -27.43 -19.04 8.37
N GLN A 291 -27.16 -17.78 8.01
CA GLN A 291 -28.08 -16.65 8.27
C GLN A 291 -28.55 -16.01 6.96
N HIS A 292 -29.83 -16.16 6.60
CA HIS A 292 -30.44 -15.39 5.52
C HIS A 292 -30.95 -14.06 6.08
N PRO A 293 -30.39 -12.90 5.67
CA PRO A 293 -31.00 -11.62 6.01
C PRO A 293 -32.34 -11.47 5.29
N GLU A 294 -33.28 -10.76 5.91
CA GLU A 294 -34.56 -10.43 5.29
C GLU A 294 -34.38 -9.29 4.26
N PRO A 295 -35.02 -9.37 3.08
CA PRO A 295 -34.89 -8.34 2.04
C PRO A 295 -35.42 -6.98 2.48
N ASP A 296 -34.72 -5.92 2.11
CA ASP A 296 -35.16 -4.54 2.34
C ASP A 296 -36.36 -4.22 1.43
N ALA A 297 -37.52 -3.92 2.03
CA ALA A 297 -38.75 -3.67 1.29
C ALA A 297 -38.73 -2.35 0.48
N VAL A 298 -37.74 -1.47 0.71
CA VAL A 298 -37.67 -0.13 0.10
C VAL A 298 -36.66 -0.06 -1.04
N ASP A 299 -35.60 -0.88 -1.00
CA ASP A 299 -34.56 -0.93 -2.03
C ASP A 299 -34.61 -2.29 -2.75
N PRO A 300 -34.93 -2.34 -4.05
CA PRO A 300 -35.00 -3.60 -4.78
C PRO A 300 -33.62 -4.25 -5.01
N ARG A 301 -32.53 -3.63 -4.55
CA ARG A 301 -31.20 -4.21 -4.63
C ARG A 301 -31.01 -5.28 -3.57
N ILE A 302 -30.30 -6.34 -3.94
CA ILE A 302 -29.71 -7.28 -2.99
C ILE A 302 -28.74 -6.47 -2.11
N SER A 303 -28.97 -6.39 -0.80
CA SER A 303 -28.10 -5.61 0.07
C SER A 303 -26.68 -6.15 0.08
N ALA A 304 -25.70 -5.30 0.38
CA ALA A 304 -24.30 -5.71 0.49
C ALA A 304 -24.10 -6.86 1.50
N GLN A 305 -24.90 -6.89 2.56
CA GLN A 305 -24.86 -7.92 3.59
C GLN A 305 -25.46 -9.25 3.10
N GLU A 306 -26.62 -9.22 2.44
CA GLU A 306 -27.22 -10.41 1.81
C GLU A 306 -26.29 -11.01 0.77
N LEU A 307 -25.71 -10.17 -0.09
CA LEU A 307 -24.79 -10.61 -1.12
C LEU A 307 -23.52 -11.22 -0.52
N ALA A 308 -22.95 -10.59 0.51
CA ALA A 308 -21.78 -11.13 1.21
C ALA A 308 -22.06 -12.52 1.81
N THR A 309 -23.21 -12.67 2.49
CA THR A 309 -23.61 -13.96 3.06
C THR A 309 -23.84 -15.02 1.99
N PHE A 310 -24.57 -14.69 0.92
CA PHE A 310 -24.82 -15.60 -0.19
C PHE A 310 -23.51 -16.06 -0.86
N LEU A 311 -22.60 -15.13 -1.13
CA LEU A 311 -21.32 -15.45 -1.77
C LEU A 311 -20.38 -16.22 -0.84
N ALA A 312 -20.41 -15.99 0.47
CA ALA A 312 -19.66 -16.80 1.43
C ALA A 312 -20.13 -18.27 1.43
N GLY A 313 -21.44 -18.50 1.25
CA GLY A 313 -22.00 -19.85 1.09
C GLY A 313 -21.60 -20.52 -0.23
N GLN A 314 -21.47 -19.75 -1.31
CA GLN A 314 -21.07 -20.28 -2.62
C GLN A 314 -19.56 -20.50 -2.78
N TYR A 315 -18.75 -19.64 -2.17
CA TYR A 315 -17.30 -19.64 -2.31
C TYR A 315 -16.63 -19.74 -0.94
N ALA A 316 -16.76 -20.90 -0.30
CA ALA A 316 -16.24 -21.14 1.05
C ALA A 316 -14.71 -20.94 1.16
N ASP A 317 -13.98 -21.06 0.05
CA ASP A 317 -12.53 -20.87 -0.04
C ASP A 317 -12.10 -19.44 -0.39
N ALA A 318 -13.04 -18.53 -0.65
CA ALA A 318 -12.73 -17.18 -1.08
C ALA A 318 -12.53 -16.21 0.09
N GLY A 319 -11.52 -15.34 -0.04
CA GLY A 319 -11.26 -14.26 0.94
C GLY A 319 -12.35 -13.19 0.99
N TRP A 320 -12.39 -12.45 2.10
CA TRP A 320 -13.32 -11.32 2.29
C TRP A 320 -12.99 -10.13 1.40
N SER A 321 -14.01 -9.58 0.74
CA SER A 321 -13.97 -8.26 0.13
C SER A 321 -14.48 -7.17 1.08
N ARG A 322 -14.16 -5.90 0.81
CA ARG A 322 -14.74 -4.76 1.53
C ARG A 322 -16.26 -4.71 1.36
N THR A 323 -16.97 -4.20 2.36
CA THR A 323 -18.41 -3.93 2.28
C THR A 323 -18.75 -3.06 1.06
N ASP A 324 -17.90 -2.08 0.77
CA ASP A 324 -18.06 -1.20 -0.39
C ASP A 324 -18.01 -1.96 -1.73
N HIS A 325 -17.23 -3.05 -1.83
CA HIS A 325 -17.19 -3.89 -3.03
C HIS A 325 -18.49 -4.66 -3.21
N TYR A 326 -19.09 -5.17 -2.13
CA TYR A 326 -20.41 -5.82 -2.18
C TYR A 326 -21.51 -4.81 -2.54
N ALA A 327 -21.46 -3.60 -1.99
CA ALA A 327 -22.39 -2.53 -2.35
C ALA A 327 -22.25 -2.13 -3.83
N TRP A 328 -21.02 -2.03 -4.32
CA TRP A 328 -20.74 -1.72 -5.71
C TRP A 328 -21.25 -2.82 -6.66
N ILE A 329 -20.92 -4.10 -6.43
CA ILE A 329 -21.37 -5.19 -7.30
C ILE A 329 -22.88 -5.41 -7.21
N SER A 330 -23.50 -5.15 -6.07
CA SER A 330 -24.96 -5.09 -5.92
C SER A 330 -25.59 -4.04 -6.85
N GLY A 331 -24.96 -2.86 -6.99
CA GLY A 331 -25.37 -1.86 -7.97
C GLY A 331 -25.33 -2.38 -9.41
N LEU A 332 -24.30 -3.15 -9.78
CA LEU A 332 -24.22 -3.76 -11.11
C LEU A 332 -25.29 -4.83 -11.33
N LEU A 333 -25.62 -5.63 -10.30
CA LEU A 333 -26.70 -6.61 -10.38
C LEU A 333 -28.03 -5.93 -10.70
N LEU A 334 -28.31 -4.77 -10.08
CA LEU A 334 -29.50 -3.98 -10.40
C LEU A 334 -29.50 -3.48 -11.85
N GLU A 335 -28.37 -2.99 -12.37
CA GLU A 335 -28.26 -2.57 -13.78
C GLU A 335 -28.52 -3.74 -14.76
N LEU A 336 -28.21 -4.97 -14.34
CA LEU A 336 -28.51 -6.19 -15.07
C LEU A 336 -29.95 -6.70 -14.88
N ALA A 337 -30.74 -6.04 -14.02
CA ALA A 337 -32.07 -6.43 -13.56
C ALA A 337 -32.08 -7.75 -12.76
N ILE A 338 -31.01 -8.03 -12.03
CA ILE A 338 -30.93 -9.10 -11.02
C ILE A 338 -31.21 -8.46 -9.67
N VAL A 339 -32.39 -8.72 -9.12
CA VAL A 339 -32.91 -8.06 -7.90
C VAL A 339 -33.13 -9.04 -6.76
N SER A 340 -32.92 -10.34 -6.97
CA SER A 340 -33.09 -11.36 -5.94
C SER A 340 -31.94 -12.38 -5.90
N LEU A 341 -31.72 -12.98 -4.73
CA LEU A 341 -30.75 -14.05 -4.55
C LEU A 341 -31.09 -15.30 -5.37
N ASP A 342 -32.37 -15.58 -5.61
CA ASP A 342 -32.81 -16.72 -6.43
C ASP A 342 -32.43 -16.55 -7.90
N GLU A 343 -32.64 -15.36 -8.47
CA GLU A 343 -32.20 -15.02 -9.84
C GLU A 343 -30.67 -15.13 -9.96
N LEU A 344 -29.96 -14.63 -8.95
CA LEU A 344 -28.50 -14.70 -8.91
C LEU A 344 -28.01 -16.15 -8.82
N ALA A 345 -28.64 -16.97 -7.97
CA ALA A 345 -28.31 -18.38 -7.82
C ALA A 345 -28.57 -19.16 -9.12
N ALA A 346 -29.70 -18.91 -9.78
CA ALA A 346 -30.01 -19.51 -11.07
C ALA A 346 -28.98 -19.13 -12.15
N LEU A 347 -28.55 -17.86 -12.17
CA LEU A 347 -27.49 -17.40 -13.07
C LEU A 347 -26.17 -18.12 -12.79
N LEU A 348 -25.71 -18.16 -11.54
CA LEU A 348 -24.44 -18.79 -11.18
C LEU A 348 -24.45 -20.30 -11.46
N ALA A 349 -25.59 -20.98 -11.26
CA ALA A 349 -25.76 -22.38 -11.60
C ALA A 349 -25.69 -22.66 -13.11
N SER A 350 -25.93 -21.66 -13.96
CA SER A 350 -25.82 -21.78 -15.42
C SER A 350 -24.37 -21.71 -15.94
N VAL A 351 -23.41 -21.39 -15.05
CA VAL A 351 -22.03 -21.10 -15.41
C VAL A 351 -21.09 -22.20 -14.90
N ASP A 352 -20.14 -22.61 -15.74
CA ASP A 352 -19.03 -23.47 -15.32
C ASP A 352 -17.94 -22.61 -14.64
N SER A 353 -18.04 -22.48 -13.33
CA SER A 353 -17.09 -21.72 -12.50
C SER A 353 -15.67 -22.28 -12.57
N THR A 354 -15.52 -23.59 -12.79
CA THR A 354 -14.20 -24.24 -12.90
C THR A 354 -13.54 -23.87 -14.23
N ALA A 355 -14.30 -23.88 -15.33
CA ALA A 355 -13.81 -23.45 -16.63
C ALA A 355 -13.45 -21.96 -16.64
N ILE A 356 -14.26 -21.10 -16.00
CA ILE A 356 -13.94 -19.67 -15.84
C ILE A 356 -12.62 -19.51 -15.09
N HIS A 357 -12.47 -20.17 -13.94
CA HIS A 357 -11.26 -20.06 -13.13
C HIS A 357 -10.02 -20.52 -13.91
N ALA A 358 -10.13 -21.63 -14.63
CA ALA A 358 -9.06 -22.14 -15.47
C ALA A 358 -8.68 -21.15 -16.60
N ARG A 359 -9.66 -20.53 -17.27
CA ARG A 359 -9.41 -19.52 -18.31
C ARG A 359 -8.79 -18.24 -17.77
N MET A 360 -9.17 -17.83 -16.56
CA MET A 360 -8.57 -16.66 -15.93
C MET A 360 -7.11 -16.89 -15.53
N GLY A 361 -6.73 -18.14 -15.24
CA GLY A 361 -5.35 -18.51 -14.95
C GLY A 361 -4.85 -17.95 -13.62
N TYR A 362 -5.73 -17.71 -12.65
CA TYR A 362 -5.32 -17.20 -11.34
C TYR A 362 -4.43 -18.21 -10.63
N ARG A 363 -3.34 -17.73 -10.04
CA ARG A 363 -2.40 -18.57 -9.30
C ARG A 363 -2.99 -19.06 -7.96
N TYR A 364 -3.94 -18.32 -7.41
CA TYR A 364 -4.64 -18.63 -6.17
C TYR A 364 -6.15 -18.37 -6.30
N PRO A 365 -6.96 -18.96 -5.41
CA PRO A 365 -8.40 -18.69 -5.30
C PRO A 365 -8.75 -17.20 -5.34
N ALA A 366 -9.43 -16.75 -6.40
CA ALA A 366 -9.93 -15.37 -6.47
C ALA A 366 -10.98 -15.12 -5.36
N GLY A 367 -11.06 -13.87 -4.88
CA GLY A 367 -12.06 -13.45 -3.90
C GLY A 367 -13.50 -13.59 -4.39
N ALA A 368 -14.45 -13.59 -3.46
CA ALA A 368 -15.85 -13.92 -3.75
C ALA A 368 -16.49 -12.94 -4.75
N VAL A 369 -16.27 -11.64 -4.54
CA VAL A 369 -16.73 -10.58 -5.45
C VAL A 369 -16.10 -10.74 -6.83
N ARG A 370 -14.81 -11.08 -6.89
CA ARG A 370 -14.11 -11.27 -8.17
C ARG A 370 -14.66 -12.45 -8.96
N ARG A 371 -14.97 -13.57 -8.30
CA ARG A 371 -15.60 -14.73 -8.96
C ARG A 371 -17.00 -14.40 -9.47
N LEU A 372 -17.80 -13.67 -8.68
CA LEU A 372 -19.10 -13.18 -9.15
C LEU A 372 -18.94 -12.28 -10.38
N ASP A 373 -18.02 -11.32 -10.33
CA ASP A 373 -17.69 -10.42 -11.44
C ASP A 373 -17.25 -11.21 -12.69
N ASP A 374 -16.39 -12.23 -12.55
CA ASP A 374 -15.99 -13.11 -13.65
C ASP A 374 -17.17 -13.91 -14.24
N ALA A 375 -18.09 -14.39 -13.40
CA ALA A 375 -19.30 -15.09 -13.84
C ALA A 375 -20.25 -14.16 -14.60
N LEU A 376 -20.48 -12.94 -14.09
CA LEU A 376 -21.31 -11.94 -14.76
C LEU A 376 -20.69 -11.52 -16.11
N LEU A 377 -19.36 -11.32 -16.14
CA LEU A 377 -18.65 -11.02 -17.38
C LEU A 377 -18.76 -12.16 -18.40
N ALA A 378 -18.67 -13.41 -17.96
CA ALA A 378 -18.81 -14.58 -18.83
C ALA A 378 -20.22 -14.71 -19.42
N VAL A 379 -21.27 -14.41 -18.63
CA VAL A 379 -22.67 -14.53 -19.06
C VAL A 379 -23.08 -13.36 -19.96
N PHE A 380 -22.76 -12.13 -19.56
CA PHE A 380 -23.29 -10.93 -20.22
C PHE A 380 -22.32 -10.30 -21.23
N GLY A 381 -21.04 -10.67 -21.22
CA GLY A 381 -20.05 -10.23 -22.20
C GLY A 381 -19.96 -8.71 -22.32
N GLU A 382 -20.08 -8.17 -23.54
CA GLU A 382 -19.99 -6.72 -23.79
C GLU A 382 -21.06 -5.92 -23.04
N ARG A 383 -22.27 -6.49 -22.82
CA ARG A 383 -23.31 -5.82 -22.05
C ARG A 383 -22.85 -5.55 -20.61
N TYR A 384 -22.05 -6.45 -20.03
CA TYR A 384 -21.45 -6.22 -18.71
C TYR A 384 -20.37 -5.14 -18.75
N VAL A 385 -19.51 -5.16 -19.78
CA VAL A 385 -18.45 -4.17 -19.97
C VAL A 385 -19.02 -2.75 -20.07
N GLU A 386 -20.16 -2.59 -20.74
CA GLU A 386 -20.81 -1.31 -21.02
C GLU A 386 -21.67 -0.75 -19.86
N LEU A 387 -21.80 -1.48 -18.74
CA LEU A 387 -22.54 -0.99 -17.57
C LEU A 387 -21.98 0.33 -17.04
N HIS A 388 -22.85 1.19 -16.51
CA HIS A 388 -22.45 2.50 -16.02
C HIS A 388 -21.45 2.37 -14.86
N GLY A 389 -21.71 1.47 -13.92
CA GLY A 389 -20.79 1.18 -12.81
C GLY A 389 -19.42 0.62 -13.23
N ASN A 390 -19.27 0.19 -14.49
CA ASN A 390 -18.04 -0.35 -15.07
C ASN A 390 -17.23 0.63 -15.93
N ALA A 391 -17.71 1.87 -16.12
CA ALA A 391 -17.09 2.84 -17.02
C ALA A 391 -15.58 3.07 -16.77
N HIS A 392 -15.16 3.07 -15.51
CA HIS A 392 -13.77 3.30 -15.11
C HIS A 392 -12.83 2.10 -15.33
N ARG A 393 -13.40 0.90 -15.57
CA ARG A 393 -12.65 -0.37 -15.66
C ARG A 393 -12.88 -1.14 -16.95
N VAL A 394 -13.53 -0.51 -17.95
CA VAL A 394 -13.77 -1.08 -19.29
C VAL A 394 -12.54 -1.79 -19.87
N PRO A 395 -11.32 -1.22 -19.84
CA PRO A 395 -10.18 -1.89 -20.48
C PRO A 395 -9.73 -3.16 -19.74
N LEU A 396 -9.83 -3.18 -18.40
CA LEU A 396 -9.54 -4.37 -17.60
C LEU A 396 -10.57 -5.46 -17.88
N LEU A 397 -11.85 -5.10 -17.96
CA LEU A 397 -12.93 -6.03 -18.30
C LEU A 397 -12.78 -6.59 -19.71
N ARG A 398 -12.38 -5.78 -20.70
CA ARG A 398 -12.11 -6.26 -22.06
C ARG A 398 -10.96 -7.26 -22.09
N THR A 399 -9.87 -6.98 -21.38
CA THR A 399 -8.74 -7.91 -21.26
C THR A 399 -9.19 -9.26 -20.66
N ARG A 400 -10.01 -9.23 -19.60
CA ARG A 400 -10.58 -10.46 -19.01
C ARG A 400 -11.55 -11.17 -19.94
N LEU A 401 -12.39 -10.43 -20.66
CA LEU A 401 -13.36 -10.98 -21.61
C LEU A 401 -12.66 -11.68 -22.78
N GLU A 402 -11.55 -11.12 -23.26
CA GLU A 402 -10.70 -11.76 -24.25
C GLU A 402 -10.13 -13.08 -23.74
N ARG A 403 -9.63 -13.13 -22.49
CA ARG A 403 -9.18 -14.40 -21.87
C ARG A 403 -10.30 -15.43 -21.77
N LEU A 404 -11.51 -15.00 -21.39
CA LEU A 404 -12.68 -15.88 -21.35
C LEU A 404 -13.10 -16.42 -22.71
N ARG A 405 -12.88 -15.65 -23.79
CA ARG A 405 -13.23 -16.04 -25.16
C ARG A 405 -12.14 -16.84 -25.86
N THR A 406 -10.90 -16.75 -25.40
CA THR A 406 -9.76 -17.45 -26.01
C THR A 406 -9.77 -18.92 -25.59
N PRO A 407 -9.76 -19.88 -26.54
CA PRO A 407 -9.65 -21.31 -26.20
C PRO A 407 -8.28 -21.59 -25.57
N PRO A 408 -8.18 -22.55 -24.61
CA PRO A 408 -6.90 -22.88 -24.00
C PRO A 408 -5.91 -23.33 -25.07
N GLU A 409 -4.68 -22.82 -25.02
CA GLU A 409 -3.59 -23.34 -25.87
C GLU A 409 -3.39 -24.83 -25.56
N ALA A 410 -3.41 -25.65 -26.62
CA ALA A 410 -3.43 -27.11 -26.55
C ALA A 410 -2.09 -27.74 -26.20
#